data_AF-A0A4Z1HH40-F1
#
_entry.id   AF-A0A4Z1HH40-F1
#
_cell.length_a   1.000
_cell.length_b   1.000
_cell.length_c   1.000
_cell.angle_alpha   90.00
_cell.angle_beta   90.00
_cell.angle_gamma   90.00
#
_symmetry.space_group_name_H-M   'P 1'
#
loop_
_entity.id
_entity.type
_entity.pdbx_description
1 polymer ?
#
loop_
_entity_poly.entity_id
_entity_poly.type
_entity_poly.pdbx_seq_one_letter_code
_entity_poly.pdbx_strand_id
1 'polypeptide(L)'
;MRGRPTFLSLCTGCQIDFVPIHWYESVGGQNYLTDFYNYVGAAYAAGGNRPIWVTEFALWDPATEAQQENFIGQVMLWMDNLSWVFRYSWFMCTSDYNLEPQGSLCNADGSLSTLGNVYTYSPF
;
A
#
# COMPACT_ATOMS: atom_id res chain seq x y z
N MET A 1 -2.89 28.16 -15.30
CA MET A 1 -3.49 26.82 -15.47
C MET A 1 -4.76 26.77 -14.64
N ARG A 2 -5.96 26.67 -15.24
CA ARG A 2 -7.19 26.48 -14.45
C ARG A 2 -7.22 25.02 -14.02
N GLY A 3 -6.86 24.74 -12.77
CA GLY A 3 -6.92 23.39 -12.19
C GLY A 3 -8.36 22.89 -12.26
N ARG A 4 -8.56 21.71 -12.84
CA ARG A 4 -9.88 21.07 -12.84
C ARG A 4 -10.26 20.76 -11.39
N PRO A 5 -11.51 20.97 -10.98
CA PRO A 5 -11.95 20.63 -9.63
C PRO A 5 -11.78 19.12 -9.38
N THR A 6 -11.31 18.76 -8.18
CA THR A 6 -11.13 17.36 -7.79
C THR A 6 -12.48 16.69 -7.55
N PHE A 7 -12.55 15.36 -7.66
CA PHE A 7 -13.73 14.58 -7.30
C PHE A 7 -14.28 14.98 -5.91
N LEU A 8 -13.40 15.07 -4.91
CA LEU A 8 -13.76 15.44 -3.54
C LEU A 8 -14.34 16.87 -3.45
N SER A 9 -13.82 17.83 -4.22
CA SER A 9 -14.34 19.20 -4.23
C SER A 9 -15.71 19.33 -4.90
N LEU A 10 -16.05 18.42 -5.82
CA LEU A 10 -17.34 18.40 -6.51
C LEU A 10 -18.42 17.64 -5.72
N CYS A 11 -18.03 16.77 -4.79
CA CYS A 11 -18.94 15.92 -4.03
C CYS A 11 -19.52 16.64 -2.78
N THR A 12 -20.21 17.77 -2.97
CA THR A 12 -20.68 18.62 -1.85
C THR A 12 -21.86 18.06 -1.06
N GLY A 13 -22.59 17.08 -1.60
CA GLY A 13 -23.71 16.40 -0.94
C GLY A 13 -23.55 14.88 -0.82
N CYS A 14 -22.34 14.37 -1.06
CA CYS A 14 -22.08 12.94 -1.05
C CYS A 14 -21.72 12.44 0.34
N GLN A 15 -22.16 11.22 0.65
CA GLN A 15 -21.54 10.42 1.70
C GLN A 15 -20.31 9.72 1.09
N ILE A 16 -19.12 10.06 1.58
CA ILE A 16 -17.87 9.36 1.26
C ILE A 16 -17.37 8.78 2.58
N ASP A 17 -17.44 7.46 2.71
CA ASP A 17 -17.15 6.77 3.96
C ASP A 17 -15.65 6.56 4.20
N PHE A 18 -14.87 6.39 3.13
CA PHE A 18 -13.41 6.22 3.17
C PHE A 18 -12.77 6.62 1.84
N VAL A 19 -11.44 6.72 1.81
CA VAL A 19 -10.65 7.03 0.62
C VAL A 19 -9.68 5.87 0.34
N PRO A 20 -9.86 5.13 -0.78
CA PRO A 20 -8.89 4.14 -1.21
C PRO A 20 -7.69 4.80 -1.88
N ILE A 21 -6.49 4.29 -1.62
CA ILE A 21 -5.24 4.74 -2.25
C ILE A 21 -4.39 3.56 -2.68
N HIS A 22 -3.63 3.77 -3.75
CA HIS A 22 -2.67 2.81 -4.30
C HIS A 22 -1.29 3.47 -4.24
N TRP A 23 -0.25 2.70 -3.94
CA TRP A 23 1.11 3.24 -3.87
C TRP A 23 2.16 2.23 -4.36
N TYR A 24 3.06 2.69 -5.23
CA TYR A 24 4.17 1.88 -5.72
C TYR A 24 5.40 2.77 -5.88
N GLU A 25 6.56 2.27 -5.45
CA GLU A 25 7.80 3.02 -5.57
C GLU A 25 8.99 2.10 -5.85
N SER A 26 9.87 2.52 -6.76
CA SER A 26 11.16 1.87 -6.98
C SER A 26 12.17 2.20 -5.86
N VAL A 27 13.05 1.26 -5.52
CA VAL A 27 14.09 1.44 -4.48
C VAL A 27 15.17 2.49 -4.79
N GLY A 28 15.09 3.19 -5.93
CA GLY A 28 16.00 4.28 -6.33
C GLY A 28 15.87 5.56 -5.51
N GLY A 29 14.78 5.72 -4.76
CA GLY A 29 14.64 6.73 -3.70
C GLY A 29 15.10 6.12 -2.38
N GLN A 30 16.20 6.61 -1.79
CA GLN A 30 16.82 6.02 -0.58
C GLN A 30 15.97 6.08 0.70
N ASN A 31 14.66 6.37 0.62
CA ASN A 31 13.79 6.50 1.79
C ASN A 31 12.33 6.09 1.56
N TYR A 32 12.10 5.01 0.81
CA TYR A 32 10.76 4.49 0.49
C TYR A 32 9.80 4.32 1.68
N LEU A 33 10.32 4.08 2.90
CA LEU A 33 9.50 4.04 4.11
C LEU A 33 8.92 5.42 4.45
N THR A 34 9.76 6.45 4.46
CA THR A 34 9.33 7.82 4.74
C THR A 34 8.40 8.32 3.64
N ASP A 35 8.67 7.97 2.40
CA ASP A 35 7.85 8.36 1.25
C ASP A 35 6.46 7.70 1.31
N PHE A 36 6.37 6.42 1.70
CA PHE A 36 5.10 5.76 2.00
C PHE A 36 4.33 6.46 3.12
N TYR A 37 4.98 6.75 4.27
CA TYR A 37 4.32 7.41 5.40
C TYR A 37 3.79 8.80 5.04
N ASN A 38 4.61 9.58 4.33
CA ASN A 38 4.23 10.90 3.85
C ASN A 38 3.06 10.82 2.87
N TYR A 39 3.07 9.86 1.95
CA TYR A 39 2.00 9.68 0.99
C TYR A 39 0.67 9.32 1.65
N VAL A 40 0.67 8.35 2.56
CA VAL A 40 -0.52 7.91 3.29
C VAL A 40 -1.06 9.07 4.18
N GLY A 41 -0.19 9.83 4.84
CA GLY A 41 -0.57 11.01 5.61
C GLY A 41 -1.13 12.15 4.75
N ALA A 42 -0.52 12.40 3.57
CA ALA A 42 -1.00 13.40 2.63
C ALA A 42 -2.35 13.00 2.04
N ALA A 43 -2.57 11.72 1.75
CA ALA A 43 -3.84 11.18 1.30
C ALA A 43 -4.94 11.35 2.36
N TYR A 44 -4.63 11.11 3.63
CA TYR A 44 -5.56 11.36 4.73
C TYR A 44 -5.99 12.84 4.80
N ALA A 45 -5.03 13.77 4.70
CA ALA A 45 -5.33 15.20 4.67
C ALA A 45 -6.14 15.61 3.44
N ALA A 46 -5.73 15.17 2.25
CA ALA A 46 -6.43 15.45 0.98
C ALA A 46 -7.83 14.83 0.94
N GLY A 47 -8.01 13.69 1.60
CA GLY A 47 -9.27 12.98 1.81
C GLY A 47 -10.21 13.65 2.80
N GLY A 48 -9.86 14.81 3.36
CA GLY A 48 -10.65 15.50 4.38
C GLY A 48 -10.70 14.73 5.70
N ASN A 49 -9.59 14.09 6.07
CA ASN A 49 -9.44 13.34 7.31
C ASN A 49 -10.43 12.16 7.45
N ARG A 50 -10.84 11.57 6.32
CA ARG A 50 -11.65 10.35 6.28
C ARG A 50 -10.78 9.10 6.42
N PRO A 51 -11.33 7.97 6.89
CA PRO A 51 -10.59 6.70 6.94
C PRO A 51 -9.92 6.36 5.60
N ILE A 52 -8.71 5.83 5.68
CA ILE A 52 -7.91 5.39 4.52
C ILE A 52 -7.98 3.87 4.40
N TRP A 53 -8.14 3.41 3.15
CA TRP A 53 -7.86 2.04 2.75
C TRP A 53 -6.67 2.05 1.80
N VAL A 54 -5.58 1.37 2.14
CA VAL A 54 -4.44 1.20 1.22
C VAL A 54 -4.70 -0.06 0.40
N THR A 55 -5.46 0.08 -0.69
CA THR A 55 -6.00 -1.08 -1.42
C THR A 55 -4.99 -1.80 -2.29
N GLU A 56 -3.89 -1.13 -2.65
CA GLU A 56 -2.73 -1.74 -3.31
C GLU A 56 -1.45 -1.05 -2.85
N PHE A 57 -0.44 -1.81 -2.44
CA PHE A 57 0.90 -1.29 -2.21
C PHE A 57 1.99 -2.35 -2.38
N ALA A 58 3.14 -1.94 -2.92
CA ALA A 58 4.37 -2.72 -3.03
C ALA A 58 5.56 -1.82 -3.37
N LEU A 59 6.80 -2.30 -3.16
CA LEU A 59 7.93 -1.72 -3.89
C LEU A 59 7.91 -2.25 -5.34
N TRP A 60 8.41 -1.46 -6.27
CA TRP A 60 8.49 -1.81 -7.69
C TRP A 60 9.94 -2.07 -8.11
N ASP A 61 10.12 -2.77 -9.23
CA ASP A 61 11.42 -3.02 -9.85
C ASP A 61 12.27 -1.73 -9.93
N PRO A 62 13.55 -1.76 -9.49
CA PRO A 62 14.35 -2.94 -9.16
C PRO A 62 14.40 -3.31 -7.66
N ALA A 63 13.25 -3.50 -7.00
CA ALA A 63 13.20 -4.00 -5.63
C ALA A 63 13.57 -5.50 -5.54
N THR A 64 14.39 -5.86 -4.56
CA THR A 64 14.69 -7.25 -4.20
C THR A 64 13.63 -7.81 -3.25
N GLU A 65 13.48 -9.15 -3.20
CA GLU A 65 12.58 -9.81 -2.24
C GLU A 65 12.87 -9.40 -0.79
N ALA A 66 14.15 -9.30 -0.40
CA ALA A 66 14.54 -8.86 0.93
C ALA A 66 14.12 -7.40 1.23
N GLN A 67 14.08 -6.53 0.22
CA GLN A 67 13.56 -5.17 0.36
C GLN A 67 12.04 -5.17 0.51
N GLN A 68 11.32 -6.02 -0.24
CA GLN A 68 9.87 -6.20 -0.08
C GLN A 68 9.53 -6.68 1.34
N GLU A 69 10.24 -7.70 1.83
CA GLU A 69 10.07 -8.26 3.18
C GLU A 69 10.35 -7.21 4.27
N ASN A 70 11.43 -6.45 4.12
CA ASN A 70 11.75 -5.36 5.04
C ASN A 70 10.66 -4.28 5.03
N PHE A 71 10.23 -3.86 3.85
CA PHE A 71 9.22 -2.81 3.68
C PHE A 71 7.87 -3.22 4.28
N ILE A 72 7.32 -4.36 3.85
CA ILE A 72 6.01 -4.83 4.28
C ILE A 72 5.95 -5.01 5.80
N GLY A 73 7.02 -5.54 6.40
CA GLY A 73 7.13 -5.74 7.84
C GLY A 73 7.14 -4.45 8.65
N GLN A 74 7.64 -3.34 8.09
CA GLN A 74 7.61 -2.03 8.76
C GLN A 74 6.28 -1.30 8.56
N VAL A 75 5.76 -1.28 7.33
CA VAL A 75 4.58 -0.47 7.02
C VAL A 75 3.30 -1.06 7.56
N MET A 76 3.18 -2.39 7.66
CA MET A 76 2.03 -3.03 8.30
C MET A 76 1.95 -2.65 9.79
N LEU A 77 3.04 -2.83 10.53
CA LEU A 77 3.14 -2.41 11.94
C LEU A 77 2.79 -0.93 12.13
N TRP A 78 3.28 -0.08 11.24
CA TRP A 78 2.98 1.34 11.28
C TRP A 78 1.49 1.61 11.01
N MET A 79 0.90 1.02 9.97
CA MET A 79 -0.52 1.18 9.64
C MET A 79 -1.44 0.66 10.74
N ASP A 80 -1.10 -0.46 11.40
CA ASP A 80 -1.85 -1.02 12.53
C ASP A 80 -1.94 -0.04 13.72
N ASN A 81 -0.95 0.85 13.87
CA ASN A 81 -0.93 1.87 14.93
C ASN A 81 -1.69 3.16 14.56
N LEU A 82 -2.26 3.26 13.36
CA LEU A 82 -2.99 4.43 12.90
C LEU A 82 -4.49 4.16 12.93
N SER A 83 -5.19 4.78 13.88
CA SER A 83 -6.64 4.62 14.04
C SER A 83 -7.48 5.06 12.83
N TRP A 84 -6.88 5.75 11.86
CA TRP A 84 -7.51 6.22 10.63
C TRP A 84 -7.12 5.42 9.38
N VAL A 85 -6.22 4.44 9.49
CA VAL A 85 -6.00 3.43 8.45
C VAL A 85 -6.83 2.20 8.80
N PHE A 86 -7.91 1.96 8.05
CA PHE A 86 -8.86 0.91 8.40
C PHE A 86 -8.54 -0.44 7.76
N ARG A 87 -7.91 -0.44 6.58
CA ARG A 87 -7.56 -1.64 5.82
C ARG A 87 -6.33 -1.37 4.96
N TYR A 88 -5.56 -2.42 4.72
CA TYR A 88 -4.53 -2.44 3.69
C TYR A 88 -4.52 -3.79 2.96
N SER A 89 -4.05 -3.81 1.73
CA SER A 89 -3.91 -5.01 0.90
C SER A 89 -2.64 -4.93 0.07
N TRP A 90 -1.71 -5.84 0.32
CA TRP A 90 -0.50 -5.95 -0.49
C TRP A 90 -0.86 -6.35 -1.92
N PHE A 91 -0.13 -5.79 -2.88
CA PHE A 91 -0.24 -6.19 -4.27
C PHE A 91 1.02 -7.01 -4.64
N MET A 92 0.93 -8.35 -4.84
CA MET A 92 -0.28 -9.19 -4.83
C MET A 92 0.04 -10.68 -4.55
N CYS A 93 -0.99 -11.53 -4.53
CA CYS A 93 -0.86 -13.00 -4.58
C CYS A 93 -1.02 -13.47 -6.02
N THR A 94 0.08 -13.81 -6.71
CA THR A 94 0.05 -14.36 -8.08
C THR A 94 1.19 -15.34 -8.33
N SER A 95 0.94 -16.40 -9.07
CA SER A 95 2.02 -17.28 -9.54
C SER A 95 2.62 -16.86 -10.88
N ASP A 96 2.08 -15.81 -11.52
CA ASP A 96 2.56 -15.31 -12.80
C ASP A 96 3.66 -14.26 -12.60
N TYR A 97 4.91 -14.70 -12.70
CA TYR A 97 6.10 -13.85 -12.58
C TYR A 97 6.23 -12.82 -13.71
N ASN A 98 5.42 -12.88 -14.77
CA ASN A 98 5.39 -11.81 -15.78
C ASN A 98 4.52 -10.63 -15.32
N LEU A 99 3.57 -10.86 -14.40
CA LEU A 99 2.72 -9.82 -13.83
C LEU A 99 3.39 -9.14 -12.64
N GLU A 100 4.06 -9.93 -11.79
CA GLU A 100 4.83 -9.44 -10.66
C GLU A 100 6.18 -10.16 -10.58
N PRO A 101 7.26 -9.58 -11.12
CA PRO A 101 8.58 -10.20 -11.09
C PRO A 101 9.19 -10.27 -9.68
N GLN A 102 8.75 -9.46 -8.70
CA GLN A 102 9.23 -9.52 -7.31
C GLN A 102 8.15 -9.21 -6.26
N GLY A 103 8.12 -9.95 -5.15
CA GLY A 103 7.18 -9.67 -4.07
C GLY A 103 5.75 -10.19 -4.28
N SER A 104 5.61 -11.32 -5.00
CA SER A 104 4.38 -12.09 -4.94
C SER A 104 4.24 -12.81 -3.59
N LEU A 105 3.02 -12.85 -3.05
CA LEU A 105 2.67 -13.60 -1.83
C LEU A 105 2.48 -15.10 -2.05
N CYS A 106 2.39 -15.57 -3.30
CA CYS A 106 1.91 -16.92 -3.61
C CYS A 106 2.80 -17.62 -4.63
N ASN A 107 3.12 -18.88 -4.37
CA ASN A 107 3.83 -19.77 -5.29
C ASN A 107 2.85 -20.41 -6.29
N ALA A 108 3.39 -21.02 -7.36
CA ALA A 108 2.59 -21.70 -8.40
C ALA A 108 1.77 -22.90 -7.90
N ASP A 109 2.15 -23.51 -6.78
CA ASP A 109 1.42 -24.60 -6.14
C ASP A 109 0.32 -24.12 -5.17
N GLY A 110 0.11 -22.80 -5.05
CA GLY A 110 -0.85 -22.18 -4.14
C GLY A 110 -0.36 -22.05 -2.70
N SER A 111 0.87 -22.45 -2.39
CA SER A 111 1.49 -22.18 -1.09
C SER A 111 1.93 -20.72 -0.96
N LEU A 112 2.15 -20.27 0.28
CA LEU A 112 2.70 -18.95 0.56
C LEU A 112 4.17 -18.87 0.10
N SER A 113 4.54 -17.77 -0.54
CA SER A 113 5.96 -17.42 -0.76
C SER A 113 6.64 -17.01 0.56
N THR A 114 7.94 -16.73 0.54
CA THR A 114 8.64 -16.19 1.71
C THR A 114 7.99 -14.88 2.17
N LEU A 115 7.75 -13.94 1.25
CA LEU A 115 7.01 -12.72 1.54
C LEU A 115 5.57 -12.99 1.98
N GLY A 116 4.91 -13.98 1.38
CA GLY A 116 3.58 -14.45 1.80
C GLY A 116 3.53 -14.78 3.28
N ASN A 117 4.53 -15.51 3.79
CA ASN A 117 4.65 -15.82 5.21
C ASN A 117 4.84 -14.55 6.07
N VAL A 118 5.60 -13.56 5.60
CA VAL A 118 5.73 -12.26 6.28
C VAL A 118 4.38 -11.54 6.34
N TYR A 119 3.63 -11.51 5.24
CA TYR A 119 2.33 -10.84 5.14
C TYR A 119 1.23 -11.51 5.97
N THR A 120 1.28 -12.84 6.12
CA THR A 120 0.36 -13.54 7.03
C THR A 120 0.55 -13.19 8.51
N TYR A 121 1.49 -12.28 8.80
CA TYR A 121 1.71 -11.56 10.05
C TYR A 121 0.69 -11.89 11.14
N SER A 122 1.17 -12.46 12.24
CA SER A 122 0.33 -12.76 13.39
C SER A 122 0.80 -11.94 14.61
N PRO A 123 0.28 -10.72 14.80
CA PRO A 123 0.07 -10.19 16.12
C PRO A 123 -1.34 -10.56 16.55
N PHE A 124 -1.45 -11.21 17.71
CA PHE A 124 -2.69 -11.20 18.48
C PHE A 124 -2.68 -9.97 19.37
#